data_AF-A0A7Z2GQ09-F1
#
_entry.id   AF-A0A7Z2GQ09-F1
#
_cell.length_a   1.000
_cell.length_b   1.000
_cell.length_c   1.000
_cell.angle_alpha   90.00
_cell.angle_beta   90.00
_cell.angle_gamma   90.00
#
_symmetry.space_group_name_H-M   'P 1'
#
loop_
_entity.id
_entity.type
_entity.pdbx_description
1 polymer ?
#
loop_
_entity_poly.entity_id
_entity_poly.type
_entity_poly.pdbx_seq_one_letter_code
_entity_poly.pdbx_strand_id
1 'polypeptide(L)'
;MAPLIRIVNDEDRRSVEWLITNVGEARVTAAAQRLSRGGRGPFVSAVCRYLGAWPPPSRASAAENSRYRVGDEYLARIRELLARRHGPTAPAH
;
A
#
# COMPACT_ATOMS: atom_id res chain seq x y z
N MET A 1 -5.72 2.77 24.97
CA MET A 1 -5.77 3.51 23.68
C MET A 1 -5.41 2.54 22.57
N ALA A 2 -6.35 2.18 21.70
CA ALA A 2 -6.08 1.24 20.60
C ALA A 2 -5.21 1.91 19.53
N PRO A 3 -4.24 1.20 18.92
CA PRO A 3 -3.42 1.76 17.86
C PRO A 3 -4.31 2.12 16.65
N LEU A 4 -4.32 3.40 16.29
CA LEU A 4 -5.12 3.96 15.20
C LEU A 4 -4.71 3.43 13.83
N ILE A 5 -3.50 2.90 13.69
CA ILE A 5 -2.94 2.36 12.45
C ILE A 5 -2.23 1.05 12.80
N ARG A 6 -2.44 0.02 11.99
CA ARG A 6 -1.77 -1.27 12.18
C ARG A 6 -0.36 -1.19 11.59
N ILE A 7 0.62 -1.08 12.47
CA ILE A 7 2.05 -1.12 12.14
C ILE A 7 2.51 -2.57 12.27
N VAL A 8 2.92 -3.20 11.16
CA VAL A 8 3.35 -4.61 11.14
C VAL A 8 4.87 -4.70 11.00
N ASN A 9 5.50 -3.72 10.36
CA ASN A 9 6.95 -3.67 10.17
C ASN A 9 7.54 -2.29 10.52
N ASP A 10 8.87 -2.21 10.64
CA ASP A 10 9.57 -0.93 10.84
C ASP A 10 9.39 0.02 9.64
N GLU A 11 9.17 -0.53 8.45
CA GLU A 11 8.83 0.24 7.24
C GLU A 11 7.48 0.95 7.34
N ASP A 12 6.47 0.30 7.94
CA ASP A 12 5.18 0.93 8.22
C ASP A 12 5.35 2.12 9.16
N ARG A 13 6.20 1.97 10.19
CA ARG A 13 6.47 3.03 11.16
C ARG A 13 7.11 4.25 10.49
N ARG A 14 8.12 4.05 9.64
CA ARG A 14 8.74 5.14 8.86
C ARG A 14 7.78 5.78 7.88
N SER A 15 6.91 4.99 7.27
CA SER A 15 5.88 5.48 6.35
C SER A 15 4.88 6.39 7.07
N VAL A 16 4.45 6.01 8.27
CA VAL A 16 3.58 6.84 9.12
C VAL A 16 4.29 8.11 9.58
N GLU A 17 5.56 8.02 10.01
CA GLU A 17 6.35 9.18 10.40
C GLU A 17 6.49 10.18 9.25
N TRP A 18 6.83 9.70 8.04
CA TRP A 18 6.90 10.55 6.85
C TRP A 18 5.55 11.20 6.53
N LEU A 19 4.45 10.46 6.64
CA LEU A 19 3.11 11.00 6.45
C LEU A 19 2.78 12.09 7.49
N ILE A 20 3.15 11.90 8.75
CA ILE A 20 2.97 12.89 9.80
C ILE A 20 3.78 14.15 9.50
N THR A 21 5.04 14.01 9.09
CA THR A 21 5.92 15.14 8.76
C THR A 21 5.47 15.91 7.51
N ASN A 22 4.99 15.22 6.47
CA ASN A 22 4.68 15.85 5.16
C ASN A 22 3.20 16.22 4.99
N VAL A 23 2.29 15.41 5.50
CA VAL A 23 0.83 15.59 5.35
C VAL A 23 0.21 16.23 6.60
N GLY A 24 0.86 16.06 7.76
CA GLY A 24 0.40 16.56 9.06
C GLY A 24 -0.37 15.51 9.85
N GLU A 25 -0.03 15.40 11.14
CA GLU A 25 -0.59 14.41 12.07
C GLU A 25 -2.13 14.39 12.08
N ALA A 26 -2.77 15.56 12.11
CA ALA A 26 -4.23 15.68 12.17
C ALA A 26 -4.92 15.04 10.95
N ARG A 27 -4.34 15.19 9.75
CA ARG A 27 -4.88 14.60 8.51
C ARG A 27 -4.67 13.09 8.48
N VAL A 28 -3.52 12.63 8.95
CA VAL A 28 -3.20 11.20 9.05
C VAL A 28 -4.15 10.52 10.05
N THR A 29 -4.37 11.14 11.20
CA THR A 29 -5.28 10.65 12.24
C THR A 29 -6.73 10.63 11.76
N ALA A 30 -7.19 11.69 11.07
CA ALA A 30 -8.53 11.72 10.49
C ALA A 30 -8.74 10.64 9.41
N ALA A 31 -7.73 10.42 8.55
CA ALA A 31 -7.75 9.34 7.58
C ALA A 31 -7.78 7.95 8.25
N ALA A 32 -6.96 7.73 9.27
CA ALA A 32 -6.90 6.49 10.02
C ALA A 32 -8.22 6.18 10.73
N GLN A 33 -8.86 7.18 11.34
CA GLN A 33 -10.18 7.04 11.97
C GLN A 33 -11.27 6.70 10.93
N ARG A 34 -11.24 7.37 9.77
CA ARG A 34 -12.23 7.16 8.71
C ARG A 34 -12.09 5.80 8.03
N LEU A 35 -10.86 5.27 7.97
CA LEU A 35 -10.56 3.95 7.43
C LEU A 35 -10.66 2.83 8.47
N SER A 36 -10.76 3.15 9.77
CA SER A 36 -10.99 2.18 10.84
C SER A 36 -12.42 1.63 10.77
N ARG A 37 -12.66 0.68 9.87
CA ARG A 37 -13.91 -0.09 9.82
C ARG A 37 -13.85 -1.26 10.79
N GLY A 38 -14.75 -1.25 11.79
CA GLY A 38 -14.99 -2.40 12.66
C GLY A 38 -13.92 -2.67 13.72
N GLY A 39 -13.34 -1.62 14.31
CA GLY A 39 -12.46 -1.74 15.49
C GLY A 39 -11.04 -2.26 15.22
N ARG A 40 -10.67 -2.47 13.94
CA ARG A 40 -9.30 -2.79 13.53
C ARG A 40 -8.67 -1.58 12.84
N GLY A 41 -7.48 -1.19 13.31
CA GLY A 41 -6.72 -0.10 12.68
C GLY A 41 -6.38 -0.45 11.22
N PRO A 42 -6.56 0.48 10.26
CA PRO A 42 -6.21 0.27 8.86
C PRO A 42 -4.71 0.02 8.70
N PHE A 43 -4.37 -0.69 7.62
CA PHE A 43 -2.98 -0.83 7.19
C PHE A 43 -2.45 0.52 6.68
N VAL A 44 -1.14 0.75 6.85
CA VAL A 44 -0.48 1.98 6.39
C VAL A 44 -0.68 2.20 4.89
N SER A 45 -0.64 1.13 4.09
CA SER A 45 -0.89 1.18 2.65
C SER A 45 -2.28 1.74 2.28
N ALA A 46 -3.31 1.46 3.07
CA ALA A 46 -4.65 2.02 2.87
C ALA A 46 -4.68 3.51 3.20
N VAL A 47 -3.96 3.93 4.23
CA VAL A 47 -3.83 5.34 4.64
C VAL A 47 -3.05 6.13 3.58
N CYS A 48 -1.91 5.62 3.09
CA CYS A 48 -1.16 6.22 1.99
C CYS A 48 -2.03 6.40 0.74
N ARG A 49 -2.79 5.36 0.38
CA ARG A 49 -3.70 5.40 -0.77
C ARG A 49 -4.82 6.43 -0.60
N TYR A 50 -5.41 6.52 0.59
CA TYR A 50 -6.47 7.48 0.89
C TYR A 50 -5.98 8.93 0.90
N LEU A 51 -4.76 9.15 1.39
CA LEU A 51 -4.12 10.46 1.40
C LEU A 51 -3.50 10.84 0.05
N GLY A 52 -3.37 9.89 -0.88
CA GLY A 52 -2.70 10.08 -2.17
C GLY A 52 -1.21 10.39 -2.04
N ALA A 53 -0.63 10.15 -0.86
CA ALA A 53 0.75 10.48 -0.53
C ALA A 53 1.51 9.19 -0.28
N TRP A 54 2.58 8.99 -1.05
CA TRP A 54 3.44 7.82 -0.90
C TRP A 54 4.80 8.26 -0.33
N PRO A 55 5.25 7.66 0.78
CA PRO A 55 6.60 7.91 1.25
C PRO A 55 7.62 7.40 0.22
N PRO A 56 8.78 8.06 0.07
CA PRO A 56 9.82 7.58 -0.81
C PRO A 56 10.24 6.17 -0.38
N PRO A 57 10.45 5.24 -1.32
CA PRO A 57 10.83 3.87 -0.99
C PRO A 57 12.11 3.90 -0.18
N SER A 58 12.08 3.26 1.00
CA SER A 58 13.28 3.12 1.82
C SER A 58 14.35 2.37 1.01
N ARG A 59 15.65 2.65 1.21
CA ARG A 59 16.71 1.90 0.52
C ARG A 59 16.59 0.38 0.72
N ALA A 60 16.07 -0.04 1.87
CA ALA A 60 15.72 -1.44 2.16
C ALA A 60 14.56 -1.92 1.28
N SER A 61 13.47 -1.15 1.15
CA SER A 61 12.36 -1.42 0.23
C SER A 61 12.80 -1.46 -1.24
N ALA A 62 13.73 -0.60 -1.66
CA ALA A 62 14.25 -0.60 -3.02
C ALA A 62 15.11 -1.84 -3.31
N ALA A 63 15.94 -2.24 -2.34
CA ALA A 63 16.70 -3.49 -2.40
C ALA A 63 15.79 -4.72 -2.34
N GLU A 64 14.72 -4.65 -1.56
CA GLU A 64 13.68 -5.66 -1.44
C GLU A 64 12.86 -5.81 -2.74
N ASN A 65 12.40 -4.71 -3.32
CA ASN A 65 11.78 -4.72 -4.66
C ASN A 65 12.76 -5.25 -5.73
N SER A 66 14.06 -4.93 -5.61
CA SER A 66 15.07 -5.49 -6.50
C SER A 66 15.29 -7.00 -6.29
N ARG A 67 15.15 -7.52 -5.07
CA ARG A 67 15.26 -8.97 -4.80
C ARG A 67 14.04 -9.75 -5.28
N TYR A 68 12.89 -9.09 -5.37
CA TYR A 68 11.66 -9.66 -5.92
C TYR A 68 11.49 -9.41 -7.43
N ARG A 69 12.46 -8.79 -8.13
CA ARG A 69 12.37 -8.51 -9.59
C ARG A 69 12.04 -9.75 -10.42
N VAL A 70 12.69 -10.86 -10.10
CA VAL A 70 12.45 -12.14 -10.78
C VAL A 70 11.03 -12.62 -10.52
N GLY A 71 10.54 -12.51 -9.28
CA GLY A 71 9.15 -12.82 -8.92
C GLY A 71 8.14 -11.93 -9.64
N ASP A 72 8.43 -10.64 -9.80
CA ASP A 72 7.57 -9.69 -10.52
C ASP A 72 7.52 -10.01 -12.02
N GLU A 73 8.66 -10.41 -12.62
CA GLU A 73 8.72 -10.88 -14.00
C GLU A 73 7.87 -12.15 -14.21
N TYR A 74 7.95 -13.11 -13.30
CA TYR A 74 7.08 -14.29 -13.32
C TYR A 74 5.61 -13.91 -13.13
N LEU A 75 5.30 -12.98 -12.22
CA LEU A 75 3.93 -12.54 -11.98
C LEU A 75 3.36 -11.80 -13.21
N ALA A 76 4.15 -10.97 -13.87
CA ALA A 76 3.82 -10.31 -15.12
C ALA A 76 3.56 -11.35 -16.22
N ARG A 77 4.40 -12.39 -16.30
CA ARG A 77 4.23 -13.48 -17.26
C ARG A 77 2.94 -14.28 -17.02
N ILE A 78 2.62 -14.55 -15.75
CA ILE A 78 1.36 -15.20 -15.36
C ILE A 78 0.18 -14.32 -15.75
N ARG A 79 0.24 -13.00 -15.49
CA ARG A 79 -0.82 -12.06 -15.90
C ARG A 79 -0.99 -12.03 -17.41
N GLU A 80 0.07 -12.04 -18.20
CA GLU A 80 0.00 -12.15 -19.65
C GLU A 80 -0.68 -13.45 -20.10
N LEU A 81 -0.29 -14.59 -19.53
CA LEU A 81 -0.88 -15.90 -19.85
C LEU A 81 -2.36 -15.95 -19.50
N LEU A 82 -2.73 -15.42 -18.33
CA LEU A 82 -4.13 -15.32 -17.90
C LEU A 82 -4.93 -14.37 -18.79
N ALA A 83 -4.37 -13.22 -19.18
CA ALA A 83 -5.02 -12.27 -20.08
C ALA A 83 -5.20 -12.84 -21.50
N ARG A 84 -4.23 -13.61 -22.00
CA ARG A 84 -4.36 -14.33 -23.27
C ARG A 84 -5.43 -15.43 -23.21
N ARG A 85 -5.58 -16.07 -22.04
CA ARG A 85 -6.60 -17.10 -21.80
C ARG A 85 -8.00 -16.52 -21.59
N HIS A 86 -8.09 -15.37 -20.94
CA HIS A 86 -9.30 -14.57 -20.76
C HIS A 86 -9.40 -13.51 -21.86
N GLY A 87 -9.19 -13.89 -23.14
CA GLY A 87 -9.31 -12.97 -24.29
C GLY A 87 -10.48 -12.01 -24.12
N PRO A 88 -10.31 -10.73 -24.52
CA PRO A 88 -11.05 -9.58 -24.00
C PRO A 88 -12.51 -9.94 -23.77
N THR A 89 -12.95 -9.96 -22.51
CA THR A 89 -14.38 -9.94 -22.23
C THR A 89 -14.91 -8.69 -22.90
N ALA A 90 -15.56 -8.90 -24.04
CA ALA A 90 -16.18 -7.88 -24.84
C ALA A 90 -17.02 -6.97 -23.93
N PRO A 91 -17.04 -5.65 -24.16
CA PRO A 91 -17.98 -4.78 -23.45
C PRO A 91 -19.39 -5.23 -23.81
N ALA A 92 -20.14 -5.70 -22.80
CA ALA A 92 -21.57 -5.90 -22.92
C ALA A 92 -22.23 -4.50 -23.01
N HIS A 93 -22.93 -4.29 -24.12
CA HIS A 93 -23.81 -3.16 -24.40
C HIS A 93 -25.02 -3.17 -23.47
#